data_AF-A0A7S4CZ47-F1
#
_entry.id   AF-A0A7S4CZ47-F1
#
_cell.length_a   1.000
_cell.length_b   1.000
_cell.length_c   1.000
_cell.angle_alpha   90.00
_cell.angle_beta   90.00
_cell.angle_gamma   90.00
#
_symmetry.space_group_name_H-M   'P 1'
#
loop_
_entity.id
_entity.type
_entity.pdbx_description
1 polymer ?
#
loop_
_entity_poly.entity_id
_entity_poly.type
_entity_poly.pdbx_seq_one_letter_code
_entity_poly.pdbx_strand_id
1 'polypeptide(L)'
;YAGWQGIPCRIFNAGNYRRQVMGADQDASFFDPDNRAAADARERMAEMAAADLMAYIRKGGQIGIFDATNTVRARRDWVVDTFAQGLDLSRSRIVFLEMVCNDPKI
;
A
#
# COMPACT_ATOMS: atom_id res chain seq x y z
N TYR A 1 -1.03 6.32 -17.22
CA TYR A 1 -0.75 5.52 -18.42
C TYR A 1 -1.77 4.38 -18.59
N ALA A 2 -1.85 3.40 -17.67
CA ALA A 2 -2.81 2.29 -17.78
C ALA A 2 -4.28 2.73 -17.97
N GLY A 3 -4.74 3.70 -17.16
CA GLY A 3 -6.08 4.27 -17.32
C GLY A 3 -6.32 4.95 -18.68
N TRP A 4 -5.29 5.53 -19.29
CA TRP A 4 -5.39 6.13 -20.63
C TRP A 4 -5.54 5.07 -21.72
N GLN A 5 -5.02 3.87 -21.50
CA GLN A 5 -5.19 2.70 -22.38
C GLN A 5 -6.54 1.99 -22.14
N GLY A 6 -7.42 2.53 -21.29
CA GLY A 6 -8.71 1.92 -20.97
C GLY A 6 -8.63 0.76 -19.97
N ILE A 7 -7.46 0.51 -19.36
CA ILE A 7 -7.28 -0.52 -18.34
C ILE A 7 -7.70 0.09 -16.98
N PRO A 8 -8.77 -0.41 -16.33
CA PRO A 8 -9.19 0.10 -15.03
C PRO A 8 -8.09 -0.08 -13.99
N CYS A 9 -7.52 1.04 -13.55
CA CYS A 9 -6.47 1.09 -12.54
C CYS A 9 -6.79 2.10 -11.44
N ARG A 10 -6.43 1.78 -10.20
CA ARG A 10 -6.56 2.70 -9.06
C ARG A 10 -5.37 2.59 -8.11
N ILE A 11 -4.98 3.74 -7.53
CA ILE A 11 -3.92 3.84 -6.53
C ILE A 11 -4.54 3.85 -5.13
N PHE A 12 -3.96 3.05 -4.23
CA PHE A 12 -4.30 2.93 -2.83
C PHE A 12 -3.06 3.28 -2.01
N ASN A 13 -2.93 4.57 -1.67
CA ASN A 13 -1.76 5.11 -0.96
C ASN A 13 -2.04 5.14 0.54
N ALA A 14 -1.30 4.35 1.34
CA ALA A 14 -1.50 4.25 2.79
C ALA A 14 -1.31 5.61 3.50
N GLY A 15 -0.49 6.51 2.96
CA GLY A 15 -0.32 7.87 3.45
C GLY A 15 -1.56 8.76 3.26
N ASN A 16 -2.39 8.52 2.23
CA ASN A 16 -3.66 9.21 2.06
C ASN A 16 -4.66 8.77 3.14
N TYR A 17 -4.71 7.48 3.47
CA TYR A 17 -5.53 6.96 4.57
C TYR A 17 -5.08 7.56 5.91
N ARG A 18 -3.76 7.64 6.15
CA ARG A 18 -3.20 8.36 7.31
C ARG A 18 -3.73 9.79 7.39
N ARG A 19 -3.69 10.55 6.29
CA ARG A 19 -4.14 11.95 6.27
C ARG A 19 -5.65 12.09 6.49
N GLN A 20 -6.45 11.13 6.05
CA GLN A 20 -7.90 11.11 6.28
C GLN A 20 -8.24 10.81 7.76
N VAL A 21 -7.51 9.89 8.40
CA VAL A 21 -7.81 9.46 9.77
C VAL A 21 -7.17 10.37 10.83
N MET A 22 -5.95 10.86 10.58
CA MET A 22 -5.14 11.57 11.57
C MET A 22 -4.76 13.00 11.18
N GLY A 23 -5.24 13.50 10.04
CA GLY A 23 -4.91 14.83 9.54
C GLY A 23 -3.56 14.91 8.81
N ALA A 24 -3.29 16.08 8.22
CA ALA A 24 -2.11 16.30 7.38
C ALA A 24 -0.80 16.30 8.19
N ASP A 25 -0.84 16.95 9.36
CA ASP A 25 0.34 17.23 10.18
C ASP A 25 0.65 16.06 11.10
N GLN A 26 1.83 15.48 10.93
CA GLN A 26 2.45 14.56 11.87
C GLN A 26 3.93 14.92 11.93
N ASP A 27 4.49 14.91 13.14
CA ASP A 27 5.91 15.18 13.34
C ASP A 27 6.77 13.98 12.92
N ALA A 28 8.09 14.16 12.94
CA ALA A 28 9.03 13.08 12.62
C ALA A 28 8.93 11.89 13.59
N SER A 29 8.49 12.10 14.83
CA SER A 29 8.37 11.06 15.86
C SER A 29 7.27 10.04 15.53
N PHE A 30 6.31 10.41 14.68
CA PHE A 30 5.31 9.49 14.15
C PHE A 30 5.92 8.39 13.26
N PHE A 31 7.06 8.66 12.61
CA PHE A 31 7.71 7.68 11.75
C PHE A 31 8.79 6.87 12.45
N ASP A 32 9.08 7.21 13.71
CA ASP A 32 10.03 6.50 14.56
C ASP A 32 9.63 5.01 14.68
N PRO A 33 10.54 4.06 14.39
CA PRO A 33 10.27 2.63 14.54
C PRO A 33 10.02 2.23 16.01
N ASP A 34 10.57 2.96 16.99
CA ASP A 34 10.39 2.66 18.40
C ASP A 34 9.06 3.18 18.96
N ASN A 35 8.39 4.06 18.20
CA ASN A 35 7.03 4.52 18.51
C ASN A 35 5.99 3.47 18.10
N ARG A 36 5.74 2.51 19.00
CA ARG A 36 4.77 1.42 18.81
C ARG A 36 3.37 1.92 18.46
N ALA A 37 2.89 2.97 19.11
CA ALA A 37 1.54 3.50 18.85
C ALA A 37 1.43 4.05 17.40
N ALA A 38 2.45 4.74 16.92
CA ALA A 38 2.48 5.24 15.56
C ALA A 38 2.73 4.11 14.53
N ALA A 39 3.50 3.08 14.89
CA ALA A 39 3.65 1.87 14.08
C ALA A 39 2.29 1.15 13.90
N ASP A 40 1.55 0.92 14.99
CA ASP A 40 0.22 0.32 14.96
C ASP A 40 -0.77 1.15 14.13
N ALA A 41 -0.72 2.48 14.26
CA ALA A 41 -1.55 3.37 13.46
C ALA A 41 -1.21 3.26 11.96
N ARG A 42 0.07 3.22 11.60
CA ARG A 42 0.53 3.01 10.21
C ARG A 42 0.10 1.65 9.67
N GLU A 43 0.10 0.60 10.50
CA GLU A 43 -0.38 -0.73 10.12
C GLU A 43 -1.87 -0.71 9.79
N ARG A 44 -2.70 -0.11 10.65
CA ARG A 44 -4.15 0.04 10.39
C ARG A 44 -4.43 0.78 9.09
N MET A 45 -3.66 1.82 8.77
CA MET A 45 -3.83 2.54 7.50
C MET A 45 -3.46 1.67 6.29
N ALA A 46 -2.46 0.81 6.41
CA ALA A 46 -2.09 -0.15 5.38
C ALA A 46 -3.18 -1.23 5.21
N GLU A 47 -3.75 -1.73 6.30
CA GLU A 47 -4.88 -2.67 6.30
C GLU A 47 -6.10 -2.10 5.58
N MET A 48 -6.49 -0.85 5.90
CA MET A 48 -7.61 -0.17 5.23
C MET A 48 -7.37 -0.02 3.72
N ALA A 49 -6.17 0.40 3.33
CA ALA A 49 -5.80 0.54 1.92
C ALA A 49 -5.81 -0.81 1.20
N ALA A 50 -5.34 -1.88 1.83
CA ALA A 50 -5.35 -3.23 1.27
C ALA A 50 -6.79 -3.77 1.13
N ALA A 51 -7.64 -3.56 2.12
CA ALA A 51 -9.05 -3.94 2.08
C ALA A 51 -9.80 -3.28 0.91
N ASP A 52 -9.61 -1.97 0.73
CA ASP A 52 -10.21 -1.22 -0.37
C ASP A 52 -9.68 -1.66 -1.74
N LEU A 53 -8.38 -1.97 -1.84
CA LEU A 53 -7.79 -2.52 -3.05
C LEU A 53 -8.43 -3.85 -3.42
N MET A 54 -8.56 -4.76 -2.45
CA MET A 54 -9.18 -6.06 -2.70
C MET A 54 -10.65 -5.91 -3.11
N ALA A 55 -11.39 -5.02 -2.45
CA ALA A 55 -12.77 -4.72 -2.83
C ALA A 55 -12.86 -4.17 -4.26
N TYR A 56 -11.91 -3.34 -4.68
CA TYR A 56 -11.85 -2.83 -6.05
C TYR A 56 -11.58 -3.93 -7.08
N ILE A 57 -10.62 -4.81 -6.83
CA ILE A 57 -10.33 -5.95 -7.73
C ILE A 57 -11.54 -6.88 -7.84
N ARG A 58 -12.20 -7.22 -6.73
CA ARG A 58 -13.40 -8.06 -6.72
C ARG A 58 -14.57 -7.45 -7.50
N LYS A 59 -14.65 -6.12 -7.60
CA LYS A 59 -15.66 -5.40 -8.40
C LYS A 59 -15.30 -5.29 -9.89
N GLY A 60 -14.24 -5.96 -10.35
CA GLY A 60 -13.80 -5.96 -11.74
C GLY A 60 -12.68 -4.97 -12.06
N GLY A 61 -12.06 -4.34 -11.05
CA GLY A 61 -10.83 -3.58 -11.23
C GLY A 61 -9.70 -4.49 -11.73
N GLN A 62 -8.90 -4.02 -12.69
CA GLN A 62 -7.83 -4.82 -13.29
C GLN A 62 -6.48 -4.59 -12.61
N ILE A 63 -6.18 -3.35 -12.19
CA ILE A 63 -4.90 -3.01 -11.57
C ILE A 63 -5.13 -2.21 -10.28
N GLY A 64 -4.75 -2.78 -9.14
CA GLY A 64 -4.67 -2.10 -7.86
C GLY A 64 -3.21 -1.78 -7.52
N ILE A 65 -2.85 -0.51 -7.38
CA ILE A 65 -1.50 -0.09 -6.99
C ILE A 65 -1.52 0.16 -5.48
N PHE A 66 -0.85 -0.70 -4.73
CA PHE A 66 -0.66 -0.52 -3.29
C PHE A 66 0.60 0.31 -3.04
N ASP A 67 0.42 1.58 -2.69
CA ASP A 67 1.49 2.56 -2.53
C ASP A 67 1.79 2.80 -1.04
N ALA A 68 2.89 2.20 -0.59
CA ALA A 68 3.43 2.30 0.76
C ALA A 68 4.94 2.00 0.73
N THR A 69 5.66 2.37 1.80
CA THR A 69 7.13 2.21 1.86
C THR A 69 7.59 0.75 1.75
N ASN A 70 6.88 -0.21 2.34
CA ASN A 70 7.10 -1.66 2.15
C ASN A 70 8.58 -2.12 2.21
N THR A 71 9.41 -1.42 2.99
CA THR A 71 10.88 -1.56 2.97
C THR A 71 11.37 -2.82 3.68
N VAL A 72 10.66 -3.25 4.72
CA VAL A 72 11.01 -4.42 5.52
C VAL A 72 10.39 -5.70 4.96
N ARG A 73 11.12 -6.81 5.04
CA ARG A 73 10.68 -8.13 4.54
C ARG A 73 9.35 -8.56 5.15
N ALA A 74 9.21 -8.44 6.47
CA ALA A 74 7.97 -8.81 7.17
C ALA A 74 6.74 -8.08 6.62
N ARG A 75 6.87 -6.82 6.19
CA ARG A 75 5.77 -6.08 5.57
C ARG A 75 5.43 -6.62 4.18
N ARG A 76 6.43 -7.02 3.38
CA ARG A 76 6.18 -7.63 2.07
C ARG A 76 5.54 -9.00 2.19
N ASP A 77 5.96 -9.79 3.17
CA ASP A 77 5.34 -11.09 3.47
C ASP A 77 3.87 -10.90 3.86
N TRP A 78 3.57 -9.95 4.77
CA TRP A 78 2.20 -9.58 5.11
C TRP A 78 1.37 -9.12 3.90
N VAL A 79 1.95 -8.36 2.97
CA VAL A 79 1.27 -7.93 1.73
C VAL A 79 0.91 -9.14 0.87
N VAL A 80 1.85 -10.06 0.67
CA VAL A 80 1.61 -11.29 -0.12
C VAL A 80 0.52 -12.13 0.52
N ASP A 81 0.62 -12.39 1.83
CA ASP A 81 -0.34 -13.20 2.56
C ASP A 81 -1.74 -12.58 2.54
N THR A 82 -1.84 -11.27 2.77
CA THR A 82 -3.11 -10.53 2.77
C THR A 82 -3.81 -10.64 1.41
N PHE A 83 -3.08 -10.40 0.32
CA PHE A 83 -3.67 -10.48 -1.01
C PHE A 83 -3.90 -11.92 -1.48
N ALA A 84 -3.08 -12.88 -1.06
CA ALA A 84 -3.28 -14.29 -1.34
C ALA A 84 -4.55 -14.84 -0.67
N GLN A 85 -4.87 -14.37 0.53
CA GLN A 85 -6.09 -14.75 1.24
C GLN A 85 -7.33 -14.02 0.69
N GLY A 86 -7.17 -12.79 0.21
CA GLY A 86 -8.30 -11.98 -0.23
C GLY A 86 -8.62 -12.02 -1.73
N LEU A 87 -7.70 -12.46 -2.58
CA LEU A 87 -7.86 -12.47 -4.04
C LEU A 87 -7.68 -13.88 -4.61
N ASP A 88 -8.34 -14.12 -5.75
CA ASP A 88 -8.15 -15.35 -6.51
C ASP A 88 -6.83 -15.28 -7.31
N LEU A 89 -5.77 -15.89 -6.76
CA LEU A 89 -4.44 -15.93 -7.39
C LEU A 89 -4.36 -16.81 -8.65
N SER A 90 -5.41 -17.56 -9.00
CA SER A 90 -5.49 -18.20 -10.31
C SER A 90 -5.76 -17.18 -11.42
N ARG A 91 -6.34 -16.02 -11.06
CA ARG A 91 -6.73 -14.94 -11.97
C ARG A 91 -6.00 -13.62 -11.71
N SER A 92 -5.33 -13.49 -10.57
CA SER A 92 -4.59 -12.30 -10.17
C SER A 92 -3.10 -12.62 -9.94
N ARG A 93 -2.25 -11.62 -10.12
CA ARG A 93 -0.81 -11.68 -9.86
C ARG A 93 -0.39 -10.52 -8.98
N ILE A 94 0.57 -10.76 -8.09
CA ILE A 94 1.19 -9.75 -7.25
C ILE A 94 2.55 -9.43 -7.86
N VAL A 95 2.82 -8.14 -8.09
CA VAL A 95 4.09 -7.65 -8.64
C VAL A 95 4.62 -6.55 -7.72
N PHE A 96 5.87 -6.69 -7.30
CA PHE A 96 6.58 -5.65 -6.55
C PHE A 96 7.37 -4.76 -7.50
N LEU A 97 7.28 -3.45 -7.29
CA LEU A 97 8.07 -2.45 -7.99
C LEU A 97 8.85 -1.67 -6.92
N GLU A 98 10.16 -1.91 -6.88
CA GLU A 98 11.08 -1.22 -5.97
C GLU A 98 11.89 -0.19 -6.77
N MET A 99 11.89 1.05 -6.27
CA MET A 99 12.72 2.12 -6.82
C MET A 99 13.87 2.38 -5.86
N VAL A 100 15.08 2.07 -6.31
CA VAL A 100 16.32 2.33 -5.57
C VAL A 100 17.02 3.53 -6.19
N CYS A 101 17.19 4.60 -5.42
CA CYS A 101 17.99 5.76 -5.81
C CYS A 101 19.15 5.91 -4.82
N ASN A 102 20.38 5.77 -5.31
CA ASN A 102 21.60 5.89 -4.51
C ASN A 102 22.36 7.19 -4.82
N ASP A 103 21.79 8.07 -5.63
CA ASP A 103 22.41 9.34 -6.00
C ASP A 103 22.14 10.36 -4.89
N PRO A 104 23.16 10.89 -4.18
CA PRO A 104 22.96 11.89 -3.14
C PRO A 104 22.50 13.25 -3.67
N LYS A 105 22.44 13.45 -5.00
CA LYS A 105 22.00 14.70 -5.65
C LYS A 105 20.53 14.65 -6.11
N ILE A 106 19.87 13.50 -6.01
CA ILE A 106 18.46 13.27 -6.37
C ILE A 106 17.69 12.98 -5.09
#